data_AF-A0A6M3LL27-F1
#
_entry.id   AF-A0A6M3LL27-F1
#
_cell.length_a   1.000
_cell.length_b   1.000
_cell.length_c   1.000
_cell.angle_alpha   90.00
_cell.angle_beta   90.00
_cell.angle_gamma   90.00
#
_symmetry.space_group_name_H-M   'P 1'
#
loop_
_entity.id
_entity.type
_entity.pdbx_description
1 polymer ?
#
loop_
_entity_poly.entity_id
_entity_poly.type
_entity_poly.pdbx_seq_one_letter_code
_entity_poly.pdbx_strand_id
1 'polypeptide(L)'
;MNNVSINNRRRSVILHDFKYNKIKGSFCIYCGEKAHVYDHVPPISKAEQFKGTFIKVPSCKSCNAILNNTSFKTLKERREHLIKKLSNRKDLKIPIWDYSELSELEGFIKKYIKKGIKNREVLKKRLTYLYFYLETENFEDYYPYDDFILLEDAE
;
A
#
# COMPACT_ATOMS: atom_id res chain seq x y z
N MET A 1 -21.47 -1.88 -18.18
CA MET A 1 -20.37 -2.88 -18.22
C MET A 1 -19.90 -3.39 -16.84
N ASN A 2 -20.69 -3.28 -15.75
CA ASN A 2 -20.16 -3.52 -14.38
C ASN A 2 -20.60 -4.84 -13.69
N ASN A 3 -21.58 -5.58 -14.20
CA ASN A 3 -22.11 -6.76 -13.48
C ASN A 3 -21.29 -8.04 -13.68
N VAL A 4 -20.68 -8.23 -14.86
CA VAL A 4 -19.90 -9.45 -15.18
C VAL A 4 -18.61 -9.51 -14.37
N SER A 5 -17.92 -8.37 -14.21
CA SER A 5 -16.66 -8.27 -13.45
C SER A 5 -16.85 -8.56 -11.95
N ILE A 6 -17.93 -8.04 -11.35
CA ILE A 6 -18.25 -8.27 -9.93
C ILE A 6 -18.58 -9.75 -9.68
N ASN A 7 -19.34 -10.37 -10.59
CA ASN A 7 -19.68 -11.79 -10.51
C ASN A 7 -18.43 -12.68 -10.62
N ASN A 8 -17.47 -12.32 -11.48
CA ASN A 8 -16.22 -13.06 -11.62
C ASN A 8 -15.35 -12.96 -10.35
N ARG A 9 -15.23 -11.78 -9.73
CA ARG A 9 -14.45 -11.65 -8.49
C ARG A 9 -15.07 -12.43 -7.33
N ARG A 10 -16.39 -12.32 -7.13
CA ARG A 10 -17.10 -13.09 -6.08
C ARG A 10 -16.92 -14.59 -6.26
N ARG A 11 -17.03 -15.06 -7.51
CA ARG A 11 -16.77 -16.46 -7.85
C ARG A 11 -15.34 -16.87 -7.52
N SER A 12 -14.33 -16.08 -7.88
CA SER A 12 -12.92 -16.38 -7.53
C SER A 12 -12.70 -16.45 -6.02
N VAL A 13 -13.36 -15.60 -5.23
CA VAL A 13 -13.28 -15.65 -3.76
C VAL A 13 -13.80 -16.99 -3.23
N ILE A 14 -14.99 -17.40 -3.66
CA ILE A 14 -15.60 -18.67 -3.25
C ILE A 14 -14.70 -19.86 -3.63
N LEU A 15 -14.16 -19.84 -4.84
CA LEU A 15 -13.41 -20.97 -5.39
C LEU A 15 -11.96 -21.05 -4.90
N HIS A 16 -11.36 -19.95 -4.41
CA HIS A 16 -9.91 -19.90 -4.21
C HIS A 16 -9.47 -19.28 -2.89
N ASP A 17 -10.31 -18.58 -2.12
CA ASP A 17 -9.84 -17.89 -0.91
C ASP A 17 -9.29 -18.86 0.15
N PHE A 18 -9.81 -20.10 0.18
CA PHE A 18 -9.31 -21.17 1.06
C PHE A 18 -7.85 -21.57 0.77
N LYS A 19 -7.30 -21.22 -0.40
CA LYS A 19 -5.90 -21.48 -0.76
C LYS A 19 -4.93 -20.47 -0.12
N TYR A 20 -5.43 -19.42 0.53
CA TYR A 20 -4.63 -18.31 1.03
C TYR A 20 -4.52 -18.31 2.55
N ASN A 21 -3.30 -18.47 3.03
CA ASN A 21 -2.97 -18.29 4.44
C ASN A 21 -3.09 -16.81 4.81
N LYS A 22 -3.89 -16.52 5.84
CA LYS A 22 -4.14 -15.16 6.30
C LYS A 22 -3.03 -14.72 7.25
N ILE A 23 -2.27 -13.72 6.84
CA ILE A 23 -1.31 -13.03 7.70
C ILE A 23 -2.07 -11.98 8.51
N LYS A 24 -1.95 -12.00 9.84
CA LYS A 24 -2.61 -11.01 10.72
C LYS A 24 -1.82 -9.70 10.72
N GLY A 25 -2.49 -8.60 11.05
CA GLY A 25 -1.87 -7.28 11.19
C GLY A 25 -2.85 -6.14 10.98
N SER A 26 -2.58 -5.01 11.64
CA SER A 26 -3.41 -3.79 11.62
C SER A 26 -2.91 -2.73 10.64
N PHE A 27 -1.70 -2.93 10.09
CA PHE A 27 -1.02 -1.98 9.21
C PHE A 27 -0.74 -2.60 7.83
N CYS A 28 -0.72 -1.74 6.83
CA CYS A 28 -0.46 -2.07 5.44
C CYS A 28 1.00 -2.52 5.29
N ILE A 29 1.20 -3.78 4.91
CA ILE A 29 2.55 -4.35 4.75
C ILE A 29 3.40 -3.64 3.67
N TYR A 30 2.76 -2.83 2.83
CA TYR A 30 3.41 -2.09 1.76
C TYR A 30 3.79 -0.66 2.13
N CYS A 31 3.12 -0.04 3.11
CA CYS A 31 3.34 1.39 3.33
C CYS A 31 3.15 1.88 4.77
N GLY A 32 2.93 0.97 5.72
CA GLY A 32 2.79 1.29 7.15
C GLY A 32 1.48 1.97 7.56
N GLU A 33 0.65 2.45 6.63
CA GLU A 33 -0.66 3.04 6.96
C GLU A 33 -1.66 2.00 7.48
N LYS A 34 -2.75 2.43 8.14
CA LYS A 34 -3.80 1.53 8.61
C LYS A 34 -4.33 0.61 7.49
N ALA A 35 -4.38 -0.68 7.79
CA ALA A 35 -4.95 -1.67 6.90
C ALA A 35 -6.48 -1.60 6.93
N HIS A 36 -7.09 -1.74 5.77
CA HIS A 36 -8.54 -1.74 5.61
C HIS A 36 -9.05 -2.91 4.77
N VAL A 37 -8.15 -3.57 4.04
CA VAL A 37 -8.44 -4.68 3.14
C VAL A 37 -7.32 -5.70 3.24
N TYR A 38 -7.56 -6.89 2.70
CA TYR A 38 -6.52 -7.89 2.48
C TYR A 38 -6.16 -7.92 1.00
N ASP A 39 -4.86 -7.93 0.72
CA ASP A 39 -4.33 -8.15 -0.61
C ASP A 39 -3.96 -9.62 -0.79
N HIS A 40 -4.40 -10.23 -1.88
CA HIS A 40 -4.12 -11.61 -2.23
C HIS A 40 -2.83 -11.69 -3.05
N VAL A 41 -1.89 -12.52 -2.60
CA VAL A 41 -0.59 -12.70 -3.24
C VAL A 41 -0.42 -14.19 -3.56
N PRO A 42 -0.55 -14.60 -4.84
CA PRO A 42 -0.91 -13.81 -6.03
C PRO A 42 -2.40 -13.35 -6.03
N PRO A 43 -2.85 -12.46 -6.93
CA PRO A 43 -4.25 -12.03 -6.95
C PRO A 43 -5.23 -13.20 -7.10
N ILE A 44 -6.32 -13.17 -6.34
CA ILE A 44 -7.28 -14.28 -6.29
C ILE A 44 -7.92 -14.62 -7.64
N SER A 45 -8.10 -13.62 -8.52
CA SER A 45 -8.61 -13.82 -9.88
C SER A 45 -7.66 -14.59 -10.80
N LYS A 46 -6.41 -14.81 -10.37
CA LYS A 46 -5.36 -15.51 -11.12
C LYS A 46 -4.82 -16.70 -10.32
N ALA A 47 -5.47 -17.10 -9.23
CA ALA A 47 -5.00 -18.15 -8.35
C ALA A 47 -4.73 -19.48 -9.09
N GLU A 48 -5.53 -19.81 -10.11
CA GLU A 48 -5.37 -21.03 -10.93
C GLU A 48 -4.11 -21.03 -11.80
N GLN A 49 -3.53 -19.85 -12.08
CA GLN A 49 -2.33 -19.72 -12.90
C GLN A 49 -1.05 -20.02 -12.12
N PHE A 50 -1.16 -20.21 -10.80
CA PHE A 50 -0.04 -20.37 -9.90
C PHE A 50 -0.16 -21.68 -9.11
N LYS A 51 0.99 -22.21 -8.69
CA LYS A 51 1.11 -23.38 -7.82
C LYS A 51 1.81 -22.96 -6.53
N GLY A 52 1.53 -23.65 -5.43
CA GLY A 52 2.20 -23.45 -4.13
C GLY A 52 1.32 -22.79 -3.08
N THR A 53 1.95 -22.32 -2.00
CA THR A 53 1.30 -21.68 -0.86
C THR A 53 1.01 -20.22 -1.19
N PHE A 54 -0.24 -19.79 -1.03
CA PHE A 54 -0.62 -18.40 -1.22
C PHE A 54 -0.83 -17.70 0.11
N ILE A 55 -0.62 -16.38 0.13
CA ILE A 55 -0.83 -15.57 1.33
C ILE A 55 -1.75 -14.39 1.03
N LYS A 56 -2.55 -14.00 2.03
CA LYS A 56 -3.25 -12.72 2.01
C LYS A 56 -2.79 -11.85 3.16
N VAL A 57 -2.37 -10.63 2.83
CA VAL A 57 -1.68 -9.69 3.73
C VAL A 57 -2.51 -8.44 4.00
N PRO A 58 -2.38 -7.82 5.19
CA PRO A 58 -3.06 -6.56 5.48
C PRO A 58 -2.56 -5.45 4.54
N SER A 59 -3.48 -4.70 3.95
CA SER A 59 -3.20 -3.66 2.96
C SER A 59 -4.15 -2.47 3.12
N CYS A 60 -3.66 -1.26 2.81
CA CYS A 60 -4.52 -0.09 2.68
C CYS A 60 -5.21 -0.10 1.31
N LYS A 61 -6.38 0.56 1.21
CA LYS A 61 -7.14 0.61 -0.05
C LYS A 61 -6.32 1.16 -1.22
N SER A 62 -5.45 2.14 -0.95
CA SER A 62 -4.62 2.78 -1.96
C SER A 62 -3.56 1.82 -2.55
N CYS A 63 -2.80 1.12 -1.71
CA CYS A 63 -1.80 0.14 -2.19
C CYS A 63 -2.48 -0.99 -2.96
N ASN A 64 -3.54 -1.58 -2.39
CA ASN A 64 -4.29 -2.66 -3.03
C ASN A 64 -4.88 -2.23 -4.39
N ALA A 65 -5.38 -0.99 -4.51
CA ALA A 65 -5.91 -0.48 -5.77
C ALA A 65 -4.83 -0.29 -6.85
N ILE A 66 -3.61 0.14 -6.48
CA ILE A 66 -2.50 0.28 -7.42
C ILE A 66 -2.05 -1.10 -7.91
N LEU A 67 -1.95 -2.07 -7.00
CA LEU A 67 -1.55 -3.44 -7.32
C LEU A 67 -2.61 -4.19 -8.14
N ASN A 68 -3.89 -4.01 -7.83
CA ASN A 68 -5.00 -4.59 -8.58
C ASN A 68 -4.79 -6.10 -8.87
N ASN A 69 -5.00 -6.55 -10.12
CA ASN A 69 -4.86 -7.93 -10.55
C ASN A 69 -3.48 -8.23 -11.19
N THR A 70 -2.42 -7.51 -10.83
CA THR A 70 -1.06 -7.77 -11.37
C THR A 70 -0.58 -9.18 -11.02
N SER A 71 -0.02 -9.90 -11.99
CA SER A 71 0.40 -11.32 -11.87
C SER A 71 1.62 -11.58 -10.95
N PHE A 72 1.99 -10.64 -10.10
CA PHE A 72 3.10 -10.76 -9.16
C PHE A 72 2.76 -11.79 -8.08
N LYS A 73 3.65 -12.77 -7.90
CA LYS A 73 3.47 -13.91 -6.99
C LYS A 73 4.13 -13.68 -5.63
N THR A 74 5.00 -12.68 -5.53
CA THR A 74 5.76 -12.38 -4.31
C THR A 74 5.45 -10.99 -3.78
N LEU A 75 5.68 -10.78 -2.48
CA LEU A 75 5.61 -9.45 -1.90
C LEU A 75 6.68 -8.52 -2.48
N LYS A 76 7.86 -9.05 -2.82
CA LYS A 76 8.97 -8.31 -3.45
C LYS A 76 8.53 -7.66 -4.76
N GLU A 77 8.03 -8.45 -5.72
CA GLU A 77 7.55 -7.95 -7.02
C GLU A 77 6.44 -6.89 -6.87
N ARG A 78 5.54 -7.10 -5.91
CA ARG A 78 4.46 -6.13 -5.60
C ARG A 78 5.02 -4.81 -5.06
N ARG A 79 6.02 -4.86 -4.17
CA ARG A 79 6.70 -3.66 -3.66
C ARG A 79 7.43 -2.92 -4.78
N GLU A 80 8.19 -3.63 -5.61
CA GLU A 80 8.87 -3.04 -6.78
C GLU A 80 7.88 -2.33 -7.71
N HIS A 81 6.71 -2.95 -7.95
CA HIS A 81 5.65 -2.33 -8.73
C HIS A 81 5.10 -1.05 -8.07
N LEU A 82 4.86 -1.08 -6.75
CA LEU A 82 4.43 0.09 -6.01
C LEU A 82 5.46 1.21 -6.06
N ILE A 83 6.75 0.89 -5.86
CA ILE A 83 7.85 1.86 -5.98
C ILE A 83 7.80 2.52 -7.34
N LYS A 84 7.76 1.73 -8.43
CA LYS A 84 7.69 2.25 -9.80
C LYS A 84 6.47 3.14 -10.03
N LYS A 85 5.30 2.81 -9.45
CA LYS A 85 4.08 3.61 -9.61
C LYS A 85 4.12 4.88 -8.78
N LEU A 86 4.62 4.82 -7.56
CA LEU A 86 4.62 5.94 -6.62
C LEU A 86 5.73 6.95 -6.93
N SER A 87 6.92 6.50 -7.34
CA SER A 87 8.04 7.37 -7.72
C SER A 87 7.75 8.26 -8.92
N ASN A 88 6.84 7.83 -9.80
CA ASN A 88 6.42 8.57 -10.98
C ASN A 88 5.25 9.56 -10.73
N ARG A 89 4.75 9.67 -9.50
CA ARG A 89 3.63 10.57 -9.19
C ARG A 89 4.06 12.03 -9.29
N LYS A 90 3.22 12.85 -9.94
CA LYS A 90 3.43 14.30 -10.09
C LYS A 90 3.56 15.04 -8.76
N ASP A 91 2.90 14.56 -7.70
CA ASP A 91 2.97 15.16 -6.36
C ASP A 91 4.42 15.22 -5.82
N LEU A 92 5.30 14.29 -6.23
CA LEU A 92 6.72 14.31 -5.82
C LEU A 92 7.51 15.46 -6.45
N LYS A 93 7.02 15.99 -7.58
CA LYS A 93 7.65 17.07 -8.35
C LYS A 93 7.15 18.46 -7.92
N ILE A 94 6.26 18.53 -6.94
CA ILE A 94 5.78 19.82 -6.41
C ILE A 94 6.96 20.55 -5.78
N PRO A 95 7.21 21.83 -6.15
CA PRO A 95 8.27 22.64 -5.56
C PRO A 95 8.22 22.64 -4.04
N ILE A 96 9.39 22.82 -3.42
CA ILE A 96 9.43 23.13 -1.99
C ILE A 96 8.97 24.58 -1.88
N TRP A 97 7.90 24.81 -1.13
CA TRP A 97 7.44 26.15 -0.79
C TRP A 97 7.92 26.47 0.61
N ASP A 98 8.48 27.65 0.81
CA ASP A 98 8.78 28.12 2.15
C ASP A 98 7.55 28.73 2.83
N TYR A 99 7.65 28.99 4.14
CA TYR A 99 6.54 29.51 4.92
C TYR A 99 6.15 30.95 4.55
N SER A 100 7.12 31.76 4.10
CA SER A 100 6.88 33.14 3.63
C SER A 100 6.05 33.15 2.34
N GLU A 101 6.44 32.37 1.33
CA GLU A 101 5.72 32.25 0.06
C GLU A 101 4.29 31.73 0.27
N LEU A 102 4.11 30.76 1.18
CA LEU A 102 2.79 30.25 1.52
C LEU A 102 1.93 31.28 2.27
N SER A 103 2.55 32.22 2.99
CA SER A 103 1.84 33.24 3.76
C SER A 103 1.15 34.25 2.85
N GLU A 104 1.81 34.64 1.75
CA GLU A 104 1.34 35.59 0.74
C GLU A 104 0.19 35.05 -0.12
N LEU A 105 0.04 33.72 -0.18
CA LEU A 105 -1.05 33.10 -0.92
C LEU A 105 -2.36 33.06 -0.13
N GLU A 106 -3.46 33.31 -0.82
CA GLU A 106 -4.81 33.25 -0.25
C GLU A 106 -5.76 32.33 -1.03
N GLY A 107 -6.92 32.08 -0.42
CA GLY A 107 -8.03 31.39 -1.06
C GLY A 107 -7.72 29.97 -1.55
N PHE A 108 -8.15 29.68 -2.78
CA PHE A 108 -8.09 28.36 -3.36
C PHE A 108 -6.65 27.88 -3.65
N ILE A 109 -5.77 28.78 -4.09
CA ILE A 109 -4.40 28.47 -4.50
C ILE A 109 -3.59 27.99 -3.28
N LYS A 110 -3.69 28.70 -2.15
CA LYS A 110 -3.06 28.30 -0.87
C LYS A 110 -3.48 26.88 -0.45
N LYS A 111 -4.78 26.57 -0.55
CA LYS A 111 -5.33 25.25 -0.19
C LYS A 111 -4.81 24.16 -1.13
N TYR A 112 -4.74 24.42 -2.43
CA TYR A 112 -4.23 23.49 -3.43
C TYR A 112 -2.76 23.14 -3.18
N ILE A 113 -1.91 24.15 -2.95
CA ILE A 113 -0.48 23.95 -2.69
C ILE A 113 -0.27 23.19 -1.37
N LYS A 114 -0.95 23.58 -0.28
CA LYS A 114 -0.87 22.85 1.01
C LYS A 114 -1.24 21.37 0.86
N LYS A 115 -2.30 21.07 0.10
CA LYS A 115 -2.69 19.68 -0.20
C LYS A 115 -1.60 18.95 -0.99
N GLY A 116 -0.99 19.62 -1.98
CA GLY A 116 0.13 19.09 -2.75
C GLY A 116 1.34 18.74 -1.88
N ILE A 117 1.76 19.65 -1.00
CA ILE A 117 2.84 19.42 -0.04
C ILE A 117 2.52 18.22 0.86
N LYS A 118 1.32 18.17 1.44
CA LYS A 118 0.89 17.04 2.27
C LYS A 118 0.94 15.71 1.49
N ASN A 119 0.46 15.70 0.25
CA ASN A 119 0.52 14.51 -0.61
C ASN A 119 1.96 14.07 -0.89
N ARG A 120 2.87 15.03 -1.13
CA ARG A 120 4.29 14.77 -1.36
C ARG A 120 4.92 14.10 -0.15
N GLU A 121 4.68 14.62 1.05
CA GLU A 121 5.22 14.05 2.28
C GLU A 121 4.68 12.64 2.58
N VAL A 122 3.38 12.41 2.36
CA VAL A 122 2.81 11.06 2.44
C VAL A 122 3.49 10.12 1.45
N LEU A 123 3.68 10.53 0.19
CA LEU A 123 4.34 9.69 -0.80
C LEU A 123 5.79 9.38 -0.45
N LYS A 124 6.55 10.36 0.06
CA LYS A 124 7.92 10.14 0.53
C LYS A 124 7.96 9.07 1.61
N LYS A 125 7.12 9.19 2.66
CA LYS A 125 7.04 8.19 3.73
C LYS A 125 6.73 6.79 3.20
N ARG A 126 5.78 6.68 2.26
CA ARG A 126 5.42 5.39 1.64
C ARG A 126 6.57 4.81 0.82
N LEU A 127 7.31 5.63 0.07
CA LEU A 127 8.49 5.19 -0.68
C LEU A 127 9.61 4.75 0.26
N THR A 128 9.91 5.53 1.30
CA THR A 128 10.91 5.17 2.31
C THR A 128 10.59 3.82 2.95
N TYR A 129 9.33 3.60 3.34
CA TYR A 129 8.88 2.31 3.87
C TYR A 129 9.12 1.19 2.86
N LEU A 130 8.75 1.37 1.59
CA LEU A 130 8.93 0.37 0.54
C LEU A 130 10.40 0.01 0.29
N TYR A 131 11.28 1.01 0.23
CA TYR A 131 12.72 0.80 0.01
C TYR A 131 13.37 0.08 1.18
N PHE A 132 13.07 0.50 2.42
CA PHE A 132 13.58 -0.15 3.63
C PHE A 132 13.28 -1.65 3.61
N TYR A 133 12.01 -2.04 3.39
CA TYR A 133 11.67 -3.46 3.34
C TYR A 133 12.23 -4.17 2.10
N LEU A 134 12.45 -3.50 0.98
CA LEU A 134 13.03 -4.16 -0.20
C LEU A 134 14.50 -4.55 0.02
N GLU A 135 15.23 -3.75 0.81
CA GLU A 135 16.66 -3.90 1.09
C GLU A 135 16.95 -4.86 2.25
N THR A 136 16.02 -5.04 3.19
CA THR A 136 16.15 -6.03 4.26
C THR A 136 15.87 -7.44 3.72
N GLU A 137 16.90 -8.28 3.58
CA GLU A 137 16.78 -9.66 3.08
C GLU A 137 15.99 -10.62 4.02
N ASN A 138 15.63 -10.20 5.23
CA ASN A 138 14.92 -11.02 6.20
C ASN A 138 13.41 -10.74 6.19
N PHE A 139 12.70 -11.50 5.35
CA PHE A 139 11.26 -11.35 5.15
C PHE A 139 10.37 -12.35 5.88
N GLU A 140 10.95 -13.35 6.53
CA GLU A 140 10.13 -14.37 7.19
C GLU A 140 9.53 -13.86 8.52
N ASP A 141 10.19 -12.97 9.27
CA ASP A 141 9.83 -12.77 10.70
C ASP A 141 9.68 -11.33 11.20
N TYR A 142 9.84 -10.27 10.38
CA TYR A 142 9.83 -8.90 10.90
C TYR A 142 8.55 -8.11 10.57
N TYR A 143 7.59 -8.15 11.49
CA TYR A 143 6.46 -7.22 11.56
C TYR A 143 6.80 -6.04 12.48
N PRO A 144 7.01 -4.81 11.98
CA PRO A 144 7.67 -3.74 12.73
C PRO A 144 6.75 -2.96 13.68
N TYR A 145 5.56 -3.48 13.97
CA TYR A 145 4.55 -2.73 14.71
C TYR A 145 4.02 -3.44 15.95
N ASP A 146 4.55 -4.61 16.30
CA ASP A 146 4.33 -5.15 17.64
C ASP A 146 5.14 -4.39 18.71
N ASP A 147 6.16 -3.62 18.32
CA ASP A 147 7.03 -2.85 19.24
C ASP A 147 6.67 -1.35 19.39
N PHE A 148 5.63 -0.84 18.72
CA PHE A 148 5.22 0.57 18.80
C PHE A 148 3.83 0.79 19.44
N ILE A 149 3.26 -0.23 20.10
CA ILE A 149 2.21 -0.05 21.10
C ILE A 149 2.85 -0.19 22.49
N LEU A 150 3.75 0.74 22.79
CA LEU A 150 3.98 1.22 24.16
C LEU A 150 3.80 2.74 24.10
N LEU A 151 2.55 3.16 23.86
CA LEU A 151 2.14 4.45 24.36
C LEU A 151 2.26 4.36 25.88
N GLU A 152 3.18 5.16 26.42
CA GLU A 152 2.84 6.17 27.43
C GLU A 152 1.38 6.06 27.89
N ASP A 153 1.15 5.13 28.81
CA ASP A 153 0.03 5.06 29.74
C ASP A 153 0.55 4.26 30.95
N ALA A 154 1.56 4.84 31.61
CA ALA A 154 1.94 4.51 32.98
C ALA A 154 2.27 5.84 33.69
N GLU A 155 1.25 6.29 34.44
CA GLU A 155 1.18 7.41 35.39
C GLU A 155 0.98 8.83 34.81
#